data_AF-A0A2V8Q198-F1
#
_entry.id   AF-A0A2V8Q198-F1
#
_cell.length_a   1.000
_cell.length_b   1.000
_cell.length_c   1.000
_cell.angle_alpha   90.00
_cell.angle_beta   90.00
_cell.angle_gamma   90.00
#
_symmetry.space_group_name_H-M   'P 1'
#
loop_
_entity.id
_entity.type
_entity.pdbx_description
1 polymer ?
#
loop_
_entity_poly.entity_id
_entity_poly.type
_entity_poly.pdbx_seq_one_letter_code
_entity_poly.pdbx_strand_id
1 'polypeptide(L)'
;MLDQLDILEQNGIDKAEVRFQLAVDYAKTLEIVQRVIAGVEKVILSSIPQKYAVDPALSVARNLKQAIKEKETERIAEAEDHLSNELYLWHLSLTTRDQKIQPYHLRRFCDGTYLHLDPPSFQALTRFYRSLPHSESVQSKYDFSVTRLFSRIGENDQRKLRLGGDRLIESLSKMADLWRGDRSLPSATPEQIAGAVDGLRAFIAEANTSIDEFEELISSDLSNRIRLFKRDLGELFYEPRVTAAAVECNVALANKFSTLLIGEGEQIREAPDVCRDLVNLLVDRSINPSTSERFDETELAKLEEQAPSSERLSRLLRLTSSGVDQTSALREESGLPADLPLTLSKLAEDHENKEIISEFLRTPLSVERQFLDPVSFLAPFAESLPGHPEEREVRRNSLSLILSSERLLRSKLGNDNQLDDLTEAELAEVMLKMQQTDSVLRVLISAARSGSQSSAVDQLLHISNHLLQARLKLQSVLVQRAADLTREKLSSEEIKVQEPAPKRTFSSLRKSKALAIAAVVIIMVCAGVVFKAFNDRSDAATSLRDKEVQMLNVKDLPGSEMLVNARTRRDLLVGVVSKKWKIATEGEREEELKALLRFGKPIGVSTVLLVDNSGDQMGSASDSHLTLH
;
A
#
# COMPACT_ATOMS: atom_id res chain seq x y z
N MET A 1 -46.97 9.60 42.94
CA MET A 1 -46.92 10.33 41.64
C MET A 1 -45.63 11.15 41.55
N LEU A 2 -45.27 11.94 42.57
CA LEU A 2 -43.95 12.57 42.71
C LEU A 2 -42.79 11.55 42.75
N ASP A 3 -42.89 10.46 43.52
CA ASP A 3 -41.87 9.39 43.51
C ASP A 3 -41.72 8.65 42.16
N GLN A 4 -42.74 8.65 41.31
CA GLN A 4 -42.64 8.03 39.97
C GLN A 4 -42.05 8.97 38.93
N LEU A 5 -42.20 10.29 39.13
CA LEU A 5 -41.53 11.32 38.32
C LEU A 5 -40.05 11.37 38.64
N ASP A 6 -39.65 11.32 39.91
CA ASP A 6 -38.23 11.28 40.31
C ASP A 6 -37.52 10.02 39.78
N ILE A 7 -38.18 8.85 39.81
CA ILE A 7 -37.62 7.61 39.26
C ILE A 7 -37.55 7.67 37.71
N LEU A 8 -38.53 8.29 37.03
CA LEU A 8 -38.48 8.46 35.57
C LEU A 8 -37.43 9.50 35.14
N GLU A 9 -37.24 10.56 35.91
CA GLU A 9 -36.21 11.58 35.69
C GLU A 9 -34.80 11.04 35.97
N GLN A 10 -34.59 10.29 37.06
CA GLN A 10 -33.31 9.60 37.30
C GLN A 10 -32.99 8.58 36.20
N ASN A 11 -33.99 7.80 35.76
CA ASN A 11 -33.82 6.90 34.61
C ASN A 11 -33.54 7.65 33.30
N GLY A 12 -33.97 8.91 33.16
CA GLY A 12 -33.66 9.78 32.01
C GLY A 12 -32.23 10.31 32.05
N ILE A 13 -31.77 10.73 33.23
CA ILE A 13 -30.42 11.26 33.45
C ILE A 13 -29.36 10.15 33.28
N ASP A 14 -29.60 8.95 33.81
CA ASP A 14 -28.68 7.82 33.65
C ASP A 14 -28.56 7.41 32.16
N LYS A 15 -29.65 7.50 31.41
CA LYS A 15 -29.64 7.28 29.94
C LYS A 15 -28.90 8.38 29.19
N ALA A 16 -28.99 9.63 29.64
CA ALA A 16 -28.27 10.75 29.04
C ALA A 16 -26.75 10.62 29.25
N GLU A 17 -26.31 10.20 30.43
CA GLU A 17 -24.89 9.94 30.70
C GLU A 17 -24.33 8.81 29.80
N VAL A 18 -25.08 7.71 29.65
CA VAL A 18 -24.69 6.61 28.74
C VAL A 18 -24.61 7.10 27.29
N ARG A 19 -25.60 7.88 26.82
CA ARG A 19 -25.59 8.44 25.45
C ARG A 19 -24.44 9.44 25.25
N PHE A 20 -24.15 10.26 26.25
CA PHE A 20 -23.01 11.16 26.24
C PHE A 20 -21.70 10.39 26.10
N GLN A 21 -21.51 9.33 26.88
CA GLN A 21 -20.31 8.50 26.80
C GLN A 21 -20.15 7.85 25.41
N LEU A 22 -21.23 7.29 24.86
CA LEU A 22 -21.23 6.73 23.49
C LEU A 22 -20.89 7.79 22.43
N ALA A 23 -21.40 9.01 22.57
CA ALA A 23 -21.11 10.13 21.67
C ALA A 23 -19.63 10.57 21.77
N VAL A 24 -19.07 10.62 22.98
CA VAL A 24 -17.65 10.91 23.21
C VAL A 24 -16.75 9.83 22.60
N ASP A 25 -17.10 8.56 22.75
CA ASP A 25 -16.33 7.46 22.18
C ASP A 25 -16.40 7.43 20.65
N TYR A 26 -17.53 7.87 20.07
CA TYR A 26 -17.62 8.10 18.63
C TYR A 26 -16.78 9.30 18.19
N ALA A 27 -16.78 10.41 18.94
CA ALA A 27 -15.93 11.57 18.66
C ALA A 27 -14.44 11.18 18.61
N LYS A 28 -13.96 10.38 19.57
CA LYS A 28 -12.59 9.83 19.58
C LYS A 28 -12.31 9.00 18.33
N THR A 29 -13.28 8.19 17.90
CA THR A 29 -13.19 7.42 16.65
C THR A 29 -12.98 8.35 15.45
N LEU A 30 -13.81 9.39 15.31
CA LEU A 30 -13.71 10.37 14.22
C LEU A 30 -12.38 11.14 14.26
N GLU A 31 -11.86 11.45 15.45
CA GLU A 31 -10.57 12.13 15.62
C GLU A 31 -9.40 11.26 15.12
N ILE A 32 -9.39 9.99 15.49
CA ILE A 32 -8.38 9.03 15.03
C ILE A 32 -8.45 8.89 13.50
N VAL A 33 -9.65 8.70 12.95
CA VAL A 33 -9.88 8.58 11.51
C VAL A 33 -9.44 9.85 10.77
N GLN A 34 -9.73 11.03 11.32
CA GLN A 34 -9.27 12.31 10.78
C GLN A 34 -7.75 12.38 10.66
N ARG A 35 -7.03 11.91 11.69
CA ARG A 35 -5.55 11.86 11.67
C ARG A 35 -5.03 10.91 10.60
N VAL A 36 -5.63 9.72 10.48
CA VAL A 36 -5.25 8.74 9.44
C VAL A 36 -5.52 9.30 8.04
N ILE A 37 -6.72 9.80 7.76
CA ILE A 37 -7.09 10.37 6.45
C ILE A 37 -6.16 11.54 6.11
N ALA A 38 -5.89 12.45 7.05
CA ALA A 38 -4.95 13.55 6.83
C ALA A 38 -3.52 13.06 6.55
N GLY A 39 -3.11 11.96 7.18
CA GLY A 39 -1.84 11.30 6.91
C GLY A 39 -1.76 10.76 5.48
N VAL A 40 -2.78 10.02 5.04
CA VAL A 40 -2.87 9.50 3.66
C VAL A 40 -2.87 10.66 2.65
N GLU A 41 -3.68 11.69 2.86
CA GLU A 41 -3.76 12.88 2.00
C GLU A 41 -2.40 13.56 1.86
N LYS A 42 -1.66 13.72 2.96
CA LYS A 42 -0.36 14.40 2.97
C LYS A 42 0.75 13.55 2.37
N VAL A 43 0.86 12.28 2.80
CA VAL A 43 2.01 11.41 2.50
C VAL A 43 1.84 10.70 1.16
N ILE A 44 0.65 10.20 0.86
CA ILE A 44 0.40 9.40 -0.34
C ILE A 44 -0.13 10.28 -1.47
N LEU A 45 -1.08 11.17 -1.19
CA LEU A 45 -1.71 12.00 -2.22
C LEU A 45 -0.99 13.35 -2.44
N SER A 46 0.02 13.68 -1.63
CA SER A 46 0.74 14.97 -1.68
C SER A 46 -0.21 16.20 -1.66
N SER A 47 -1.35 16.06 -0.98
CA SER A 47 -2.41 17.06 -0.90
C SER A 47 -2.43 17.71 0.49
N ILE A 48 -2.94 18.94 0.56
CA ILE A 48 -3.08 19.66 1.84
C ILE A 48 -4.34 19.15 2.56
N PRO A 49 -4.21 18.56 3.77
CA PRO A 49 -5.36 18.01 4.47
C PRO A 49 -6.36 19.09 4.91
N GLN A 50 -7.63 18.92 4.56
CA GLN A 50 -8.71 19.78 5.05
C GLN A 50 -9.28 19.20 6.35
N LYS A 51 -8.74 19.62 7.49
CA LYS A 51 -9.18 19.15 8.81
C LYS A 51 -10.56 19.72 9.16
N TYR A 52 -11.43 18.89 9.75
CA TYR A 52 -12.65 19.37 10.40
C TYR A 52 -12.29 20.16 11.65
N ALA A 53 -12.97 21.29 11.87
CA ALA A 53 -12.81 22.10 13.07
C ALA A 53 -13.51 21.39 14.23
N VAL A 54 -12.74 20.90 15.21
CA VAL A 54 -13.26 20.08 16.32
C VAL A 54 -13.85 20.93 17.46
N ASP A 55 -13.51 22.22 17.51
CA ASP A 55 -13.93 23.14 18.58
C ASP A 55 -15.45 23.24 18.79
N PRO A 56 -16.31 23.30 17.74
CA PRO A 56 -17.75 23.30 17.91
C PRO A 56 -18.27 22.06 18.64
N ALA A 57 -17.85 20.86 18.21
CA ALA A 57 -18.22 19.60 18.83
C ALA A 57 -17.79 19.52 20.31
N LEU A 58 -16.57 20.00 20.63
CA LEU A 58 -16.10 20.07 22.01
C LEU A 58 -16.90 21.06 22.87
N SER A 59 -17.28 22.20 22.30
CA SER A 59 -18.11 23.19 23.00
C SER A 59 -19.47 22.61 23.38
N VAL A 60 -20.13 21.94 22.42
CA VAL A 60 -21.44 21.33 22.66
C VAL A 60 -21.33 20.15 23.64
N ALA A 61 -20.30 19.31 23.54
CA ALA A 61 -20.05 18.22 24.48
C ALA A 61 -19.85 18.72 25.93
N ARG A 62 -19.15 19.85 26.12
CA ARG A 62 -19.01 20.48 27.45
C ARG A 62 -20.35 21.00 27.97
N ASN A 63 -21.17 21.61 27.10
CA ASN A 63 -22.49 22.09 27.48
C ASN A 63 -23.41 20.93 27.90
N LEU A 64 -23.41 19.83 27.14
CA LEU A 64 -24.16 18.63 27.48
C LEU A 64 -23.72 18.05 28.83
N LYS A 65 -22.41 17.88 29.05
CA LYS A 65 -21.88 17.41 30.34
C LYS A 65 -22.30 18.30 31.51
N GLN A 66 -22.30 19.62 31.30
CA GLN A 66 -22.75 20.57 32.33
C GLN A 66 -24.25 20.43 32.58
N ALA A 67 -25.08 20.32 31.53
CA ALA A 67 -26.52 20.15 31.64
C ALA A 67 -26.90 18.84 32.36
N ILE A 68 -26.17 17.73 32.09
CA ILE A 68 -26.35 16.46 32.81
C ILE A 68 -26.03 16.63 34.30
N LYS A 69 -24.93 17.32 34.63
CA LYS A 69 -24.55 17.61 36.02
C LYS A 69 -25.59 18.47 36.74
N GLU A 70 -26.18 19.44 36.04
CA GLU A 70 -27.22 20.34 36.55
C GLU A 70 -28.62 19.70 36.56
N LYS A 71 -28.77 18.53 35.93
CA LYS A 71 -30.04 17.79 35.79
C LYS A 71 -31.13 18.57 35.05
N GLU A 72 -30.75 19.46 34.14
CA GLU A 72 -31.66 20.29 33.34
C GLU A 72 -32.15 19.51 32.10
N THR A 73 -33.28 18.81 32.21
CA THR A 73 -33.77 17.86 31.19
C THR A 73 -33.96 18.46 29.79
N GLU A 74 -34.52 19.67 29.69
CA GLU A 74 -34.71 20.36 28.39
C GLU A 74 -33.36 20.70 27.73
N ARG A 75 -32.41 21.20 28.53
CA ARG A 75 -31.08 21.57 28.05
C ARG A 75 -30.22 20.36 27.72
N ILE A 76 -30.43 19.23 28.42
CA ILE A 76 -29.84 17.94 28.06
C ILE A 76 -30.31 17.54 26.66
N ALA A 77 -31.62 17.55 26.40
CA ALA A 77 -32.17 17.16 25.10
C ALA A 77 -31.64 18.06 23.96
N GLU A 78 -31.65 19.39 24.15
CA GLU A 78 -31.11 20.33 23.16
C GLU A 78 -29.62 20.12 22.89
N ALA A 79 -28.82 19.93 23.94
CA ALA A 79 -27.38 19.70 23.80
C ALA A 79 -27.04 18.32 23.21
N GLU A 80 -27.87 17.29 23.45
CA GLU A 80 -27.77 15.98 22.80
C GLU A 80 -28.02 16.06 21.30
N ASP A 81 -29.07 16.77 20.87
CA ASP A 81 -29.39 16.97 19.46
C ASP A 81 -28.29 17.75 18.74
N HIS A 82 -27.80 18.83 19.36
CA HIS A 82 -26.68 19.60 18.83
C HIS A 82 -25.40 18.78 18.72
N LEU A 83 -25.07 17.96 19.74
CA LEU A 83 -23.87 17.12 19.70
C LEU A 83 -23.98 16.08 18.60
N SER A 84 -25.15 15.46 18.46
CA SER A 84 -25.43 14.47 17.42
C SER A 84 -25.27 15.09 16.02
N ASN A 85 -25.76 16.32 15.81
CA ASN A 85 -25.59 17.05 14.56
C ASN A 85 -24.12 17.38 14.25
N GLU A 86 -23.35 17.83 15.24
CA GLU A 86 -21.92 18.11 15.07
C GLU A 86 -21.12 16.84 14.73
N LEU A 87 -21.42 15.71 15.37
CA LEU A 87 -20.79 14.42 15.05
C LEU A 87 -21.18 13.94 13.65
N TYR A 88 -22.42 14.16 13.23
CA TYR A 88 -22.87 13.87 11.87
C TYR A 88 -22.12 14.71 10.81
N LEU A 89 -21.97 16.02 11.03
CA LEU A 89 -21.21 16.90 10.14
C LEU A 89 -19.73 16.51 10.06
N TRP A 90 -19.13 16.15 11.19
CA TRP A 90 -17.76 15.65 11.22
C TRP A 90 -17.63 14.34 10.43
N HIS A 91 -18.54 13.39 10.66
CA HIS A 91 -18.59 12.12 9.92
C HIS A 91 -18.74 12.34 8.40
N LEU A 92 -19.63 13.24 7.98
CA LEU A 92 -19.86 13.58 6.57
C LEU A 92 -18.62 14.21 5.92
N SER A 93 -17.92 15.08 6.64
CA SER A 93 -16.66 15.68 6.20
C SER A 93 -15.59 14.61 5.93
N LEU A 94 -15.43 13.66 6.87
CA LEU A 94 -14.47 12.55 6.70
C LEU A 94 -14.86 11.62 5.56
N THR A 95 -16.16 11.32 5.41
CA THR A 95 -16.68 10.50 4.30
C THR A 95 -16.36 11.12 2.95
N THR A 96 -16.58 12.43 2.81
CA THR A 96 -16.32 13.18 1.57
C THR A 96 -14.82 13.17 1.22
N ARG A 97 -13.95 13.28 2.21
CA ARG A 97 -12.50 13.19 2.01
C ARG A 97 -12.06 11.77 1.63
N ASP A 98 -12.62 10.76 2.29
CA ASP A 98 -12.31 9.35 2.05
C ASP A 98 -12.67 8.88 0.63
N GLN A 99 -13.65 9.51 -0.04
CA GLN A 99 -13.99 9.20 -1.44
C GLN A 99 -12.80 9.33 -2.41
N LYS A 100 -11.83 10.20 -2.11
CA LYS A 100 -10.60 10.39 -2.91
C LYS A 100 -9.52 9.37 -2.57
N ILE A 101 -9.66 8.67 -1.44
CA ILE A 101 -8.72 7.66 -0.97
C ILE A 101 -9.17 6.31 -1.55
N GLN A 102 -8.27 5.62 -2.23
CA GLN A 102 -8.51 4.27 -2.73
C GLN A 102 -7.98 3.25 -1.71
N PRO A 103 -8.46 2.00 -1.70
CA PRO A 103 -8.00 0.98 -0.76
C PRO A 103 -6.47 0.82 -0.74
N TYR A 104 -5.82 0.90 -1.90
CA TYR A 104 -4.36 0.78 -1.99
C TYR A 104 -3.61 2.00 -1.41
N HIS A 105 -4.21 3.21 -1.40
CA HIS A 105 -3.62 4.37 -0.74
C HIS A 105 -3.55 4.18 0.77
N LEU A 106 -4.65 3.67 1.36
CA LEU A 106 -4.71 3.38 2.79
C LEU A 106 -3.71 2.28 3.17
N ARG A 107 -3.67 1.19 2.41
CA ARG A 107 -2.68 0.11 2.61
C ARG A 107 -1.26 0.66 2.61
N ARG A 108 -0.85 1.31 1.50
CA ARG A 108 0.49 1.90 1.36
C ARG A 108 0.84 2.88 2.47
N PHE A 109 -0.12 3.65 2.98
CA PHE A 109 0.11 4.54 4.12
C PHE A 109 0.37 3.75 5.41
N CYS A 110 -0.44 2.74 5.70
CA CYS A 110 -0.32 1.90 6.91
C CYS A 110 0.91 0.98 6.87
N ASP A 111 1.32 0.56 5.68
CA ASP A 111 2.47 -0.33 5.47
C ASP A 111 3.77 0.46 5.31
N GLY A 112 3.67 1.76 5.06
CA GLY A 112 4.81 2.68 4.99
C GLY A 112 5.47 2.90 6.34
N THR A 113 6.77 3.21 6.32
CA THR A 113 7.61 3.45 7.52
C THR A 113 7.28 4.75 8.28
N TYR A 114 6.30 5.54 7.82
CA TYR A 114 6.05 6.87 8.35
C TYR A 114 5.25 6.87 9.67
N LEU A 115 4.39 5.87 9.90
CA LEU A 115 3.59 5.79 11.12
C LEU A 115 3.03 4.37 11.33
N HIS A 116 3.50 3.67 12.36
CA HIS A 116 2.84 2.44 12.80
C HIS A 116 1.51 2.79 13.46
N LEU A 117 0.41 2.35 12.85
CA LEU A 117 -0.91 2.47 13.46
C LEU A 117 -1.08 1.40 14.54
N ASP A 118 -1.56 1.84 15.70
CA ASP A 118 -1.87 1.00 16.84
C ASP A 118 -3.23 0.29 16.66
N PRO A 119 -3.53 -0.77 17.44
CA PRO A 119 -4.83 -1.45 17.37
C PRO A 119 -6.04 -0.51 17.54
N PRO A 120 -6.03 0.49 18.45
CA PRO A 120 -7.08 1.51 18.52
C PRO A 120 -7.33 2.25 17.20
N SER A 121 -6.28 2.55 16.42
CA SER A 121 -6.43 3.15 15.10
C SER A 121 -7.16 2.25 14.12
N PHE A 122 -6.84 0.96 14.09
CA PHE A 122 -7.55 0.01 13.23
C PHE A 122 -8.98 -0.27 13.70
N GLN A 123 -9.25 -0.22 15.00
CA GLN A 123 -10.61 -0.31 15.53
C GLN A 123 -11.46 0.91 15.11
N ALA A 124 -10.90 2.11 15.21
CA ALA A 124 -11.55 3.34 14.76
C ALA A 124 -11.86 3.32 13.26
N LEU A 125 -10.89 2.90 12.43
CA LEU A 125 -11.10 2.71 10.99
C LEU A 125 -12.16 1.64 10.69
N THR A 126 -12.12 0.52 11.41
CA THR A 126 -13.09 -0.57 11.25
C THR A 126 -14.51 -0.10 11.55
N ARG A 127 -14.71 0.64 12.66
CA ARG A 127 -16.00 1.25 13.00
C ARG A 127 -16.44 2.25 11.94
N PHE A 128 -15.54 3.14 11.51
CA PHE A 128 -15.84 4.14 10.48
C PHE A 128 -16.27 3.51 9.15
N TYR A 129 -15.49 2.60 8.56
CA TYR A 129 -15.87 1.98 7.29
C TYR A 129 -17.09 1.08 7.39
N ARG A 130 -17.38 0.52 8.57
CA ARG A 130 -18.64 -0.20 8.80
C ARG A 130 -19.85 0.74 8.75
N SER A 131 -19.71 1.96 9.29
CA SER A 131 -20.79 2.96 9.33
C SER A 131 -21.14 3.57 7.96
N LEU A 132 -20.26 3.43 6.96
CA LEU A 132 -20.50 3.97 5.62
C LEU A 132 -21.43 3.07 4.79
N PRO A 133 -22.19 3.64 3.85
CA PRO A 133 -22.92 2.86 2.85
C PRO A 133 -22.01 1.88 2.11
N HIS A 134 -22.55 0.70 1.77
CA HIS A 134 -21.76 -0.31 1.05
C HIS A 134 -21.28 0.23 -0.30
N SER A 135 -20.00 0.00 -0.57
CA SER A 135 -19.37 0.09 -1.88
C SER A 135 -18.16 -0.82 -1.90
N GLU A 136 -17.67 -1.18 -3.09
CA GLU A 136 -16.49 -2.04 -3.23
C GLU A 136 -15.25 -1.43 -2.54
N SER A 137 -15.09 -0.11 -2.64
CA SER A 137 -13.99 0.64 -2.01
C SER A 137 -14.09 0.58 -0.48
N VAL A 138 -15.27 0.88 0.07
CA VAL A 138 -15.52 0.85 1.53
C VAL A 138 -15.33 -0.56 2.07
N GLN A 139 -15.87 -1.59 1.41
CA GLN A 139 -15.71 -2.98 1.81
C GLN A 139 -14.23 -3.39 1.81
N SER A 140 -13.46 -3.00 0.79
CA SER A 140 -12.04 -3.31 0.69
C SER A 140 -11.19 -2.63 1.78
N LYS A 141 -11.54 -1.39 2.16
CA LYS A 141 -10.90 -0.68 3.28
C LYS A 141 -11.30 -1.29 4.63
N TYR A 142 -12.56 -1.66 4.80
CA TYR A 142 -13.06 -2.37 5.97
C TYR A 142 -12.36 -3.72 6.15
N ASP A 143 -12.31 -4.57 5.10
CA ASP A 143 -11.61 -5.87 5.08
C ASP A 143 -10.13 -5.71 5.50
N PHE A 144 -9.47 -4.68 4.97
CA PHE A 144 -8.10 -4.37 5.37
C PHE A 144 -7.98 -3.96 6.86
N SER A 145 -8.77 -2.99 7.31
CA SER A 145 -8.70 -2.48 8.68
C SER A 145 -9.04 -3.55 9.72
N VAL A 146 -10.08 -4.35 9.47
CA VAL A 146 -10.50 -5.43 10.39
C VAL A 146 -9.49 -6.58 10.40
N THR A 147 -8.88 -6.91 9.25
CA THR A 147 -7.80 -7.90 9.19
C THR A 147 -6.59 -7.42 9.98
N ARG A 148 -6.20 -6.15 9.84
CA ARG A 148 -5.07 -5.57 10.61
C ARG A 148 -5.38 -5.47 12.10
N LEU A 149 -6.63 -5.16 12.48
CA LEU A 149 -7.05 -5.15 13.88
C LEU A 149 -6.85 -6.51 14.55
N PHE A 150 -7.21 -7.60 13.87
CA PHE A 150 -7.18 -8.97 14.42
C PHE A 150 -5.96 -9.79 14.02
N SER A 151 -5.00 -9.21 13.31
CA SER A 151 -3.73 -9.87 13.01
C SER A 151 -2.55 -9.10 13.58
N ARG A 152 -1.44 -9.79 13.72
CA ARG A 152 -0.13 -9.23 14.01
C ARG A 152 0.91 -9.97 13.19
N ILE A 153 2.03 -9.32 12.92
CA ILE A 153 3.17 -10.00 12.33
C ILE A 153 3.86 -10.78 13.45
N GLY A 154 4.01 -12.08 13.25
CA GLY A 154 4.74 -12.98 14.13
C GLY A 154 6.16 -13.23 13.62
N GLU A 155 6.79 -14.27 14.16
CA GLU A 155 8.11 -14.73 13.71
C GLU A 155 8.09 -15.08 12.21
N ASN A 156 9.20 -14.82 11.52
CA ASN A 156 9.42 -15.10 10.09
C ASN A 156 8.45 -14.37 9.13
N ASP A 157 8.05 -13.14 9.46
CA ASP A 157 7.12 -12.31 8.67
C ASP A 157 5.74 -12.98 8.41
N GLN A 158 5.39 -14.02 9.18
CA GLN A 158 4.08 -14.66 9.09
C GLN A 158 3.05 -13.94 9.95
N ARG A 159 1.86 -13.71 9.40
CA ARG A 159 0.74 -13.16 10.15
C ARG A 159 0.18 -14.20 11.11
N LYS A 160 0.02 -13.81 12.36
CA LYS A 160 -0.69 -14.57 13.38
C LYS A 160 -1.97 -13.83 13.75
N LEU A 161 -3.08 -14.57 13.84
CA LEU A 161 -4.32 -14.04 14.39
C LEU A 161 -4.12 -13.72 15.87
N ARG A 162 -4.65 -12.59 16.32
CA ARG A 162 -4.72 -12.21 17.74
C ARG A 162 -5.77 -13.04 18.47
N LEU A 163 -6.88 -13.30 17.79
CA LEU A 163 -7.99 -14.14 18.22
C LEU A 163 -8.40 -14.99 17.02
N GLY A 164 -8.65 -16.29 17.23
CA GLY A 164 -9.12 -17.20 16.17
C GLY A 164 -10.47 -17.82 16.51
N GLY A 165 -11.18 -18.31 15.48
CA GLY A 165 -12.43 -19.07 15.65
C GLY A 165 -13.51 -18.30 16.40
N ASP A 166 -14.17 -18.96 17.35
CA ASP A 166 -15.34 -18.42 18.04
C ASP A 166 -15.06 -17.13 18.81
N ARG A 167 -13.84 -16.94 19.33
CA ARG A 167 -13.45 -15.71 20.04
C ARG A 167 -13.42 -14.49 19.11
N LEU A 168 -12.99 -14.69 17.86
CA LEU A 168 -13.01 -13.63 16.85
C LEU A 168 -14.44 -13.24 16.51
N ILE A 169 -15.32 -14.24 16.34
CA ILE A 169 -16.75 -14.03 16.08
C ILE A 169 -17.41 -13.29 17.25
N GLU A 170 -17.14 -13.70 18.49
CA GLU A 170 -17.68 -13.06 19.69
C GLU A 170 -17.24 -11.59 19.78
N SER A 171 -15.96 -11.31 19.53
CA SER A 171 -15.42 -9.95 19.54
C SER A 171 -16.07 -9.08 18.45
N LEU A 172 -16.19 -9.59 17.22
CA LEU A 172 -16.85 -8.89 16.12
C LEU A 172 -18.34 -8.65 16.40
N SER A 173 -19.04 -9.61 17.00
CA SER A 173 -20.45 -9.46 17.39
C SER A 173 -20.61 -8.40 18.48
N LYS A 174 -19.77 -8.41 19.53
CA LYS A 174 -19.77 -7.38 20.57
C LYS A 174 -19.53 -5.99 19.99
N MET A 175 -18.57 -5.85 19.08
CA MET A 175 -18.32 -4.59 18.39
C MET A 175 -19.51 -4.16 17.53
N ALA A 176 -20.08 -5.08 16.74
CA ALA A 176 -21.27 -4.80 15.94
C ALA A 176 -22.46 -4.36 16.80
N ASP A 177 -22.63 -4.94 17.99
CA ASP A 177 -23.67 -4.61 18.95
C ASP A 177 -23.48 -3.22 19.55
N LEU A 178 -22.25 -2.90 19.97
CA LEU A 178 -21.88 -1.57 20.47
C LEU A 178 -22.06 -0.48 19.42
N TRP A 179 -21.93 -0.83 18.13
CA TRP A 179 -22.02 0.11 17.01
C TRP A 179 -23.38 0.04 16.28
N ARG A 180 -24.42 -0.57 16.86
CA ARG A 180 -25.72 -0.75 16.20
C ARG A 180 -26.36 0.55 15.69
N GLY A 181 -26.05 1.69 16.31
CA GLY A 181 -26.51 3.00 15.86
C GLY A 181 -25.93 3.46 14.52
N ASP A 182 -24.78 2.90 14.12
CA ASP A 182 -24.03 3.33 12.93
C ASP A 182 -24.54 2.62 11.65
N ARG A 183 -24.94 1.35 11.76
CA ARG A 183 -25.53 0.54 10.68
C ARG A 183 -26.16 -0.74 11.22
N SER A 184 -27.36 -1.07 10.74
CA SER A 184 -27.99 -2.35 11.05
C SER A 184 -27.25 -3.53 10.39
N LEU A 185 -27.24 -4.68 11.06
CA LEU A 185 -26.73 -5.91 10.45
C LEU A 185 -27.56 -6.29 9.22
N PRO A 186 -26.95 -6.89 8.19
CA PRO A 186 -27.68 -7.37 7.02
C PRO A 186 -28.72 -8.40 7.45
N SER A 187 -29.92 -8.33 6.87
CA SER A 187 -30.90 -9.40 7.02
C SER A 187 -30.45 -10.58 6.18
N ALA A 188 -29.79 -11.55 6.82
CA ALA A 188 -29.25 -12.74 6.17
C ALA A 188 -29.79 -14.01 6.82
N THR A 189 -30.12 -14.98 5.99
CA THR A 189 -30.52 -16.32 6.44
C THR A 189 -29.30 -17.10 6.96
N PRO A 190 -29.48 -18.01 7.93
CA PRO A 190 -28.38 -18.87 8.40
C PRO A 190 -27.67 -19.62 7.27
N GLU A 191 -28.40 -20.02 6.23
CA GLU A 191 -27.88 -20.72 5.05
C GLU A 191 -26.96 -19.83 4.20
N GLN A 192 -27.32 -18.55 4.01
CA GLN A 192 -26.47 -17.58 3.30
C GLN A 192 -25.16 -17.33 4.05
N ILE A 193 -25.25 -17.18 5.37
CA ILE A 193 -24.07 -16.99 6.23
C ILE A 193 -23.17 -18.22 6.16
N ALA A 194 -23.73 -19.42 6.28
CA ALA A 194 -22.99 -20.67 6.18
C ALA A 194 -22.31 -20.82 4.81
N GLY A 195 -23.04 -20.58 3.71
CA GLY A 195 -22.48 -20.65 2.36
C GLY A 195 -21.32 -19.66 2.13
N ALA A 196 -21.42 -18.44 2.65
CA ALA A 196 -20.35 -17.44 2.58
C ALA A 196 -19.09 -17.88 3.35
N VAL A 197 -19.28 -18.39 4.58
CA VAL A 197 -18.20 -18.90 5.43
C VAL A 197 -17.53 -20.12 4.79
N ASP A 198 -18.32 -21.06 4.27
CA ASP A 198 -17.81 -22.27 3.62
C ASP A 198 -17.03 -21.95 2.34
N GLY A 199 -17.49 -20.96 1.56
CA GLY A 199 -16.74 -20.46 0.39
C GLY A 199 -15.36 -19.91 0.77
N LEU A 200 -15.26 -19.09 1.83
CA LEU A 200 -13.99 -18.57 2.32
C LEU A 200 -13.07 -19.68 2.84
N ARG A 201 -13.63 -20.67 3.54
CA ARG A 201 -12.88 -21.84 4.02
C ARG A 201 -12.39 -22.73 2.87
N ALA A 202 -13.18 -22.86 1.80
CA ALA A 202 -12.76 -23.60 0.62
C ALA A 202 -11.53 -22.96 -0.03
N PHE A 203 -11.46 -21.63 -0.11
CA PHE A 203 -10.26 -20.93 -0.59
C PHE A 203 -9.04 -21.14 0.31
N ILE A 204 -9.22 -21.20 1.63
CA ILE A 204 -8.14 -21.54 2.58
C ILE A 204 -7.65 -22.97 2.32
N ALA A 205 -8.57 -23.91 2.13
CA ALA A 205 -8.23 -25.30 1.85
C ALA A 205 -7.48 -25.42 0.51
N GLU A 206 -7.96 -24.76 -0.55
CA GLU A 206 -7.30 -24.69 -1.86
C GLU A 206 -5.87 -24.15 -1.73
N ALA A 207 -5.69 -23.00 -1.07
CA ALA A 207 -4.38 -22.39 -0.85
C ALA A 207 -3.39 -23.33 -0.13
N ASN A 208 -3.88 -24.13 0.82
CA ASN A 208 -3.03 -24.99 1.64
C ASN A 208 -2.76 -26.39 1.03
N THR A 209 -3.60 -26.86 0.10
CA THR A 209 -3.56 -28.26 -0.37
C THR A 209 -3.31 -28.42 -1.86
N SER A 210 -3.64 -27.39 -2.66
CA SER A 210 -3.63 -27.49 -4.13
C SER A 210 -2.59 -26.58 -4.78
N ILE A 211 -1.90 -25.77 -3.98
CA ILE A 211 -0.90 -24.80 -4.45
C ILE A 211 0.36 -25.08 -3.65
N ASP A 212 1.39 -25.63 -4.27
CA ASP A 212 2.68 -25.89 -3.63
C ASP A 212 3.81 -25.06 -4.23
N GLU A 213 3.59 -24.50 -5.42
CA GLU A 213 4.54 -23.63 -6.14
C GLU A 213 3.96 -22.22 -6.37
N PHE A 214 4.84 -21.25 -6.56
CA PHE A 214 4.42 -19.84 -6.75
C PHE A 214 3.70 -19.63 -8.09
N GLU A 215 4.12 -20.33 -9.15
CA GLU A 215 3.49 -20.35 -10.46
C GLU A 215 2.05 -20.88 -10.40
N GLU A 216 1.79 -21.88 -9.55
CA GLU A 216 0.44 -22.40 -9.31
C GLU A 216 -0.44 -21.33 -8.62
N LEU A 217 0.14 -20.55 -7.70
CA LEU A 217 -0.57 -19.44 -7.08
C LEU A 217 -0.93 -18.35 -8.09
N ILE A 218 -0.02 -18.01 -9.01
CA ILE A 218 -0.29 -17.03 -10.07
C ILE A 218 -1.32 -17.57 -11.06
N SER A 219 -1.14 -18.79 -11.55
CA SER A 219 -1.98 -19.38 -12.60
C SER A 219 -3.40 -19.73 -12.14
N SER A 220 -3.58 -20.04 -10.85
CA SER A 220 -4.91 -20.28 -10.26
C SER A 220 -5.78 -19.02 -10.14
N ASP A 221 -5.18 -17.83 -10.30
CA ASP A 221 -5.82 -16.52 -10.09
C ASP A 221 -6.54 -16.43 -8.72
N LEU A 222 -6.02 -17.16 -7.72
CA LEU A 222 -6.69 -17.39 -6.44
C LEU A 222 -7.00 -16.06 -5.73
N SER A 223 -6.06 -15.12 -5.71
CA SER A 223 -6.24 -13.81 -5.08
C SER A 223 -7.39 -13.00 -5.69
N ASN A 224 -7.52 -13.03 -7.03
CA ASN A 224 -8.60 -12.31 -7.71
C ASN A 224 -9.94 -13.03 -7.50
N ARG A 225 -9.97 -14.36 -7.55
CA ARG A 225 -11.17 -15.15 -7.23
C ARG A 225 -11.69 -14.87 -5.81
N ILE A 226 -10.80 -14.82 -4.82
CA ILE A 226 -11.15 -14.46 -3.43
C ILE A 226 -11.68 -13.02 -3.39
N ARG A 227 -11.03 -12.08 -4.07
CA ARG A 227 -11.47 -10.68 -4.13
C ARG A 227 -12.87 -10.55 -4.74
N LEU A 228 -13.13 -11.21 -5.86
CA LEU A 228 -14.43 -11.22 -6.53
C LEU A 228 -15.48 -11.88 -5.63
N PHE A 229 -15.16 -13.02 -5.02
CA PHE A 229 -16.07 -13.68 -4.08
C PHE A 229 -16.45 -12.76 -2.92
N LYS A 230 -15.47 -12.12 -2.27
CA LYS A 230 -15.73 -11.18 -1.19
C LYS A 230 -16.61 -10.03 -1.64
N ARG A 231 -16.31 -9.42 -2.79
CA ARG A 231 -17.11 -8.35 -3.36
C ARG A 231 -18.56 -8.77 -3.57
N ASP A 232 -18.77 -9.98 -4.11
CA ASP A 232 -20.09 -10.50 -4.43
C ASP A 232 -20.93 -10.82 -3.18
N LEU A 233 -20.32 -10.88 -1.98
CA LEU A 233 -21.04 -10.96 -0.71
C LEU A 233 -21.82 -9.66 -0.39
N GLY A 234 -21.37 -8.51 -0.91
CA GLY A 234 -22.02 -7.23 -0.66
C GLY A 234 -22.16 -6.90 0.83
N GLU A 235 -23.37 -6.57 1.25
CA GLU A 235 -23.75 -6.28 2.65
C GLU A 235 -23.50 -7.47 3.60
N LEU A 236 -23.62 -8.71 3.11
CA LEU A 236 -23.40 -9.93 3.90
C LEU A 236 -21.97 -9.99 4.47
N PHE A 237 -21.02 -9.30 3.83
CA PHE A 237 -19.64 -9.23 4.29
C PHE A 237 -19.49 -8.69 5.72
N TYR A 238 -20.38 -7.77 6.13
CA TYR A 238 -20.35 -7.14 7.46
C TYR A 238 -20.96 -7.99 8.58
N GLU A 239 -21.48 -9.17 8.25
CA GLU A 239 -21.94 -10.13 9.24
C GLU A 239 -20.75 -10.70 10.02
N PRO A 240 -20.72 -10.67 11.37
CA PRO A 240 -19.55 -11.03 12.17
C PRO A 240 -18.93 -12.39 11.82
N ARG A 241 -19.75 -13.40 11.53
CA ARG A 241 -19.28 -14.74 11.13
C ARG A 241 -18.57 -14.73 9.78
N VAL A 242 -19.10 -13.96 8.82
CA VAL A 242 -18.53 -13.84 7.47
C VAL A 242 -17.26 -13.01 7.51
N THR A 243 -17.26 -11.89 8.24
CA THR A 243 -16.06 -11.07 8.46
C THR A 243 -14.95 -11.89 9.12
N ALA A 244 -15.26 -12.69 10.15
CA ALA A 244 -14.28 -13.56 10.81
C ALA A 244 -13.61 -14.53 9.82
N ALA A 245 -14.42 -15.24 9.02
CA ALA A 245 -13.91 -16.14 7.99
C ALA A 245 -13.07 -15.41 6.93
N ALA A 246 -13.41 -14.17 6.59
CA ALA A 246 -12.66 -13.36 5.63
C ALA A 246 -11.30 -12.93 6.18
N VAL A 247 -11.23 -12.59 7.47
CA VAL A 247 -9.98 -12.29 8.19
C VAL A 247 -9.08 -13.53 8.25
N GLU A 248 -9.64 -14.69 8.62
CA GLU A 248 -8.91 -15.97 8.62
C GLU A 248 -8.37 -16.30 7.21
N CYS A 249 -9.19 -16.11 6.18
CA CYS A 249 -8.81 -16.30 4.79
C CYS A 249 -7.65 -15.38 4.36
N ASN A 250 -7.72 -14.09 4.69
CA ASN A 250 -6.63 -13.14 4.40
C ASN A 250 -5.32 -13.54 5.07
N VAL A 251 -5.36 -13.94 6.34
CA VAL A 251 -4.17 -14.34 7.08
C VAL A 251 -3.57 -15.62 6.50
N ALA A 252 -4.41 -16.63 6.22
CA ALA A 252 -3.95 -17.88 5.63
C ALA A 252 -3.31 -17.65 4.24
N LEU A 253 -3.96 -16.86 3.38
CA LEU A 253 -3.44 -16.57 2.04
C LEU A 253 -2.14 -15.76 2.09
N ALA A 254 -2.07 -14.74 2.96
CA ALA A 254 -0.85 -13.96 3.13
C ALA A 254 0.31 -14.85 3.62
N ASN A 255 0.06 -15.75 4.55
CA ASN A 255 1.08 -16.68 5.03
C ASN A 255 1.52 -17.67 3.95
N LYS A 256 0.57 -18.22 3.18
CA LYS A 256 0.90 -19.11 2.05
C LYS A 256 1.75 -18.38 1.02
N PHE A 257 1.37 -17.16 0.65
CA PHE A 257 2.16 -16.32 -0.24
C PHE A 257 3.57 -16.11 0.31
N SER A 258 3.73 -15.71 1.58
CA SER A 258 5.05 -15.54 2.20
C SER A 258 5.86 -16.83 2.22
N THR A 259 5.24 -17.98 2.47
CA THR A 259 5.92 -19.28 2.46
C THR A 259 6.40 -19.67 1.07
N LEU A 260 5.55 -19.55 0.05
CA LEU A 260 5.94 -19.80 -1.34
C LEU A 260 7.03 -18.84 -1.77
N LEU A 261 6.93 -17.57 -1.37
CA LEU A 261 7.95 -16.58 -1.66
C LEU A 261 9.30 -16.87 -1.00
N ILE A 262 9.32 -17.38 0.23
CA ILE A 262 10.59 -17.75 0.87
C ILE A 262 11.19 -18.99 0.17
N GLY A 263 10.36 -19.96 -0.19
CA GLY A 263 10.79 -21.14 -0.95
C GLY A 263 11.34 -20.78 -2.34
N GLU A 264 10.65 -19.89 -3.04
CA GLU A 264 11.11 -19.26 -4.27
C GLU A 264 12.32 -18.37 -4.02
N GLY A 265 12.41 -17.64 -2.92
CA GLY A 265 13.51 -16.72 -2.57
C GLY A 265 14.86 -17.41 -2.44
N GLU A 266 14.87 -18.69 -2.08
CA GLU A 266 16.07 -19.54 -2.15
C GLU A 266 16.46 -19.88 -3.61
N GLN A 267 15.51 -19.87 -4.55
CA GLN A 267 15.72 -20.04 -6.01
C GLN A 267 15.91 -18.68 -6.76
N ILE A 268 15.24 -17.60 -6.32
CA ILE A 268 15.19 -16.23 -6.86
C ILE A 268 16.41 -15.39 -6.45
N ARG A 269 17.32 -15.92 -5.63
CA ARG A 269 18.70 -15.41 -5.60
C ARG A 269 19.34 -15.38 -7.01
N GLU A 270 18.73 -16.06 -7.99
CA GLU A 270 19.10 -16.03 -9.41
C GLU A 270 18.10 -15.30 -10.35
N ALA A 271 17.01 -14.66 -9.88
CA ALA A 271 15.97 -14.08 -10.75
C ALA A 271 15.84 -12.53 -10.74
N PRO A 272 15.30 -11.90 -11.81
CA PRO A 272 15.35 -10.45 -12.05
C PRO A 272 14.45 -9.57 -11.16
N ASP A 273 14.80 -8.29 -11.06
CA ASP A 273 14.27 -7.30 -10.10
C ASP A 273 12.76 -7.02 -10.16
N VAL A 274 12.09 -7.29 -11.28
CA VAL A 274 10.63 -7.08 -11.45
C VAL A 274 9.80 -7.96 -10.51
N CYS A 275 10.28 -9.17 -10.20
CA CYS A 275 9.64 -10.04 -9.22
C CYS A 275 9.74 -9.44 -7.81
N ARG A 276 10.83 -8.74 -7.46
CA ARG A 276 10.99 -8.13 -6.13
C ARG A 276 10.02 -6.97 -5.89
N ASP A 277 9.68 -6.20 -6.92
CA ASP A 277 8.74 -5.09 -6.80
C ASP A 277 7.29 -5.54 -6.65
N LEU A 278 6.87 -6.60 -7.37
CA LEU A 278 5.56 -7.23 -7.19
C LEU A 278 5.42 -7.84 -5.78
N VAL A 279 6.53 -8.36 -5.28
CA VAL A 279 6.66 -8.99 -3.97
C VAL A 279 6.65 -7.96 -2.84
N ASN A 280 7.25 -6.79 -3.02
CA ASN A 280 7.13 -5.69 -2.07
C ASN A 280 5.73 -5.03 -2.08
N LEU A 281 4.99 -5.14 -3.18
CA LEU A 281 3.59 -4.68 -3.30
C LEU A 281 2.59 -5.66 -2.66
N LEU A 282 2.95 -6.95 -2.55
CA LEU A 282 2.07 -8.04 -2.09
C LEU A 282 2.45 -8.59 -0.70
N VAL A 283 3.72 -8.50 -0.31
CA VAL A 283 4.22 -8.84 1.03
C VAL A 283 4.40 -7.56 1.83
N ASP A 284 3.55 -7.38 2.84
CA ASP A 284 3.68 -6.36 3.87
C ASP A 284 4.97 -6.60 4.69
N ARG A 285 6.14 -6.29 4.13
CA ARG A 285 7.41 -6.19 4.86
C ARG A 285 7.43 -4.88 5.63
N SER A 286 6.73 -4.83 6.76
CA SER A 286 7.03 -3.84 7.80
C SER A 286 8.16 -4.40 8.66
N ILE A 287 9.33 -3.75 8.64
CA ILE A 287 10.50 -4.14 9.42
C ILE A 287 10.26 -3.83 10.91
N ASN A 288 10.39 -4.90 11.71
CA ASN A 288 10.57 -5.04 13.16
C ASN A 288 9.41 -4.87 14.18
N PRO A 289 9.22 -5.88 15.06
CA PRO A 289 8.45 -5.81 16.30
C PRO A 289 9.37 -5.46 17.48
N SER A 290 9.39 -4.20 17.91
CA SER A 290 9.97 -3.81 19.20
C SER A 290 9.01 -2.90 19.96
N THR A 291 7.88 -3.48 20.35
CA THR A 291 7.03 -3.08 21.49
C THR A 291 6.09 -4.25 21.76
N SER A 292 6.64 -5.33 22.28
CA SER A 292 5.87 -6.50 22.73
C SER A 292 6.44 -6.97 24.07
N GLU A 293 6.36 -6.10 25.08
CA GLU A 293 6.24 -6.59 26.44
C GLU A 293 4.75 -6.87 26.72
N ARG A 294 4.49 -8.13 27.07
CA ARG A 294 3.26 -8.75 27.59
C ARG A 294 2.04 -7.84 27.75
N PHE A 295 1.08 -7.99 26.83
CA PHE A 295 -0.31 -7.62 27.06
C PHE A 295 -1.06 -8.83 27.64
N ASP A 296 -1.27 -8.80 28.95
CA ASP A 296 -2.19 -9.68 29.67
C ASP A 296 -3.60 -9.07 29.63
N GLU A 297 -4.64 -9.90 29.67
CA GLU A 297 -6.07 -9.60 29.43
C GLU A 297 -6.67 -8.55 30.41
N THR A 298 -5.87 -8.06 31.37
CA THR A 298 -6.22 -7.12 32.44
C THR A 298 -5.85 -5.66 32.18
N GLU A 299 -5.04 -5.32 31.16
CA GLU A 299 -4.74 -3.91 30.81
C GLU A 299 -5.78 -3.25 29.90
N LEU A 300 -6.62 -4.03 29.21
CA LEU A 300 -7.75 -3.46 28.45
C LEU A 300 -8.76 -2.73 29.35
N ALA A 301 -8.80 -3.09 30.64
CA ALA A 301 -9.61 -2.42 31.66
C ALA A 301 -8.89 -1.23 32.35
N LYS A 302 -7.57 -1.04 32.11
CA LYS A 302 -6.78 0.06 32.69
C LYS A 302 -6.49 1.18 31.69
N LEU A 303 -6.62 0.92 30.39
CA LEU A 303 -6.45 1.90 29.32
C LEU A 303 -7.61 2.93 29.23
N GLU A 304 -8.70 2.73 29.96
CA GLU A 304 -9.75 3.74 30.17
C GLU A 304 -9.38 4.79 31.23
N GLU A 305 -8.38 4.56 32.08
CA GLU A 305 -8.16 5.38 33.29
C GLU A 305 -6.91 6.26 33.27
N GLN A 306 -6.12 6.31 32.19
CA GLN A 306 -4.92 7.18 32.13
C GLN A 306 -4.79 7.95 30.82
N ALA A 307 -5.49 9.08 30.75
CA ALA A 307 -5.07 10.22 29.95
C ALA A 307 -4.47 11.28 30.89
N PRO A 308 -3.14 11.48 30.86
CA PRO A 308 -2.69 12.81 30.49
C PRO A 308 -1.37 12.89 29.71
N SER A 309 -1.23 14.01 28.99
CA SER A 309 0.00 14.79 28.73
C SER A 309 0.53 14.86 27.28
N SER A 310 -0.01 15.82 26.53
CA SER A 310 0.58 16.37 25.30
C SER A 310 1.75 17.34 25.56
N GLU A 311 2.49 17.18 26.66
CA GLU A 311 3.50 18.15 27.14
C GLU A 311 4.94 17.71 26.84
N ARG A 312 5.14 16.44 26.45
CA ARG A 312 6.47 15.87 26.13
C ARG A 312 6.92 16.18 24.70
N LEU A 313 5.97 16.33 23.76
CA LEU A 313 6.21 16.63 22.35
C LEU A 313 6.58 18.10 22.10
N SER A 314 6.11 19.02 22.94
CA SER A 314 6.45 20.44 22.89
C SER A 314 7.86 20.76 23.43
N ARG A 315 8.49 19.84 24.18
CA ARG A 315 9.90 19.96 24.61
C ARG A 315 10.90 19.48 23.55
N LEU A 316 10.53 18.48 22.74
CA LEU A 316 11.41 17.94 21.70
C LEU A 316 11.55 18.86 20.47
N LEU A 317 10.56 19.72 20.23
CA LEU A 317 10.58 20.69 19.12
C LEU A 317 11.37 21.98 19.39
N ARG A 318 12.01 22.12 20.58
CA ARG A 318 12.81 23.30 20.95
C ARG A 318 14.33 23.13 20.78
N LEU A 319 14.81 22.02 20.23
CA LEU A 319 16.24 21.71 20.13
C LEU A 319 16.84 21.82 18.72
N THR A 320 16.18 22.49 17.77
CA THR A 320 16.65 22.61 16.38
C THR A 320 17.06 24.02 15.95
N SER A 321 17.41 24.91 16.89
CA SER A 321 17.86 26.28 16.56
C SER A 321 19.19 26.66 17.23
N SER A 322 20.29 26.29 16.59
CA SER A 322 21.61 26.97 16.58
C SER A 322 22.51 26.14 15.67
N GLY A 323 23.13 26.61 14.60
CA GLY A 323 24.04 27.74 14.47
C GLY A 323 25.26 27.19 13.71
N VAL A 324 25.60 27.80 12.58
CA VAL A 324 26.62 27.38 11.60
C VAL A 324 28.02 27.79 12.06
N ASP A 325 29.05 26.98 11.76
CA ASP A 325 30.39 27.48 11.37
C ASP A 325 31.18 26.45 10.53
N GLN A 326 32.14 26.98 9.74
CA GLN A 326 32.67 26.46 8.45
C GLN A 326 33.99 25.64 8.47
N THR A 327 34.21 24.89 7.37
CA THR A 327 35.47 24.50 6.66
C THR A 327 36.46 23.49 7.30
N SER A 328 37.02 22.50 6.59
CA SER A 328 37.99 22.63 5.48
C SER A 328 38.35 21.28 4.78
N ALA A 329 39.05 21.37 3.65
CA ALA A 329 39.17 20.44 2.52
C ALA A 329 40.30 19.38 2.55
N LEU A 330 40.19 18.36 1.67
CA LEU A 330 41.32 17.67 1.02
C LEU A 330 41.00 17.38 -0.46
N ARG A 331 41.95 17.69 -1.34
CA ARG A 331 41.84 17.68 -2.82
C ARG A 331 42.77 16.60 -3.37
N GLU A 332 42.24 15.66 -4.15
CA GLU A 332 43.03 14.72 -4.97
C GLU A 332 42.68 14.94 -6.45
N GLU A 333 43.71 15.10 -7.28
CA GLU A 333 43.59 15.28 -8.73
C GLU A 333 43.28 13.94 -9.41
N SER A 334 42.28 13.93 -10.31
CA SER A 334 42.01 12.79 -11.17
C SER A 334 41.86 13.23 -12.63
N GLY A 335 42.59 12.54 -13.52
CA GLY A 335 42.55 12.74 -14.96
C GLY A 335 41.32 12.10 -15.61
N LEU A 336 40.76 12.77 -16.61
CA LEU A 336 39.59 12.31 -17.36
C LEU A 336 39.96 11.15 -18.30
N PRO A 337 39.12 10.11 -18.43
CA PRO A 337 39.31 9.01 -19.39
C PRO A 337 39.06 9.47 -20.84
N ALA A 338 39.76 8.84 -21.79
CA ALA A 338 39.95 9.34 -23.17
C ALA A 338 38.74 9.22 -24.12
N ASP A 339 37.69 8.45 -23.78
CA ASP A 339 36.56 8.18 -24.68
C ASP A 339 35.21 8.54 -24.05
N LEU A 340 34.98 9.84 -23.84
CA LEU A 340 33.68 10.39 -23.38
C LEU A 340 32.73 10.61 -24.57
N PRO A 341 31.42 10.31 -24.43
CA PRO A 341 30.42 10.76 -25.39
C PRO A 341 30.53 12.26 -25.64
N LEU A 342 30.54 12.67 -26.92
CA LEU A 342 30.73 14.07 -27.37
C LEU A 342 29.84 15.10 -26.64
N THR A 343 28.66 14.68 -26.17
CA THR A 343 27.73 15.50 -25.40
C THR A 343 28.23 15.79 -23.98
N LEU A 344 28.83 14.81 -23.30
CA LEU A 344 29.42 14.99 -21.97
C LEU A 344 30.72 15.79 -22.01
N SER A 345 31.52 15.64 -23.07
CA SER A 345 32.73 16.45 -23.27
C SER A 345 32.42 17.93 -23.34
N LYS A 346 31.35 18.33 -24.05
CA LYS A 346 30.90 19.73 -24.12
C LYS A 346 30.40 20.25 -22.78
N LEU A 347 29.69 19.41 -22.02
CA LEU A 347 29.22 19.80 -20.68
C LEU A 347 30.38 19.95 -19.68
N ALA A 348 31.49 19.23 -19.88
CA ALA A 348 32.70 19.31 -19.05
C ALA A 348 33.58 20.54 -19.32
N GLU A 349 33.32 21.29 -20.41
CA GLU A 349 33.97 22.59 -20.67
C GLU A 349 33.55 23.65 -19.64
N ASP A 350 32.36 23.50 -19.06
CA ASP A 350 31.91 24.30 -17.94
C ASP A 350 32.62 23.88 -16.65
N HIS A 351 33.39 24.80 -16.06
CA HIS A 351 34.16 24.54 -14.84
C HIS A 351 33.29 24.04 -13.67
N GLU A 352 32.03 24.48 -13.58
CA GLU A 352 31.11 24.08 -12.51
C GLU A 352 30.63 22.63 -12.67
N ASN A 353 30.68 22.07 -13.89
CA ASN A 353 30.29 20.69 -14.16
C ASN A 353 31.45 19.71 -14.05
N LYS A 354 32.70 20.21 -14.12
CA LYS A 354 33.91 19.38 -14.23
C LYS A 354 34.04 18.38 -13.08
N GLU A 355 33.83 18.83 -11.85
CA GLU A 355 33.92 17.97 -10.67
C GLU A 355 32.80 16.92 -10.65
N ILE A 356 31.55 17.32 -10.92
CA ILE A 356 30.38 16.44 -10.95
C ILE A 356 30.53 15.36 -12.04
N ILE A 357 31.00 15.74 -13.23
CA ILE A 357 31.25 14.81 -14.34
C ILE A 357 32.40 13.86 -13.98
N SER A 358 33.47 14.34 -13.37
CA SER A 358 34.56 13.47 -12.90
C SER A 358 34.09 12.44 -11.88
N GLU A 359 33.19 12.84 -10.96
CA GLU A 359 32.60 11.95 -9.98
C GLU A 359 31.62 10.95 -10.61
N PHE A 360 30.80 11.41 -11.57
CA PHE A 360 29.86 10.58 -12.32
C PHE A 360 30.60 9.45 -13.06
N LEU A 361 31.72 9.76 -13.70
CA LEU A 361 32.52 8.81 -14.49
C LEU A 361 33.41 7.88 -13.66
N ARG A 362 33.46 8.06 -12.33
CA ARG A 362 34.31 7.23 -11.46
C ARG A 362 33.82 5.78 -11.48
N THR A 363 34.70 4.85 -11.87
CA THR A 363 34.40 3.41 -11.96
C THR A 363 34.62 2.68 -10.62
N PRO A 364 33.86 1.60 -10.34
CA PRO A 364 32.82 1.01 -11.18
C PRO A 364 31.51 1.82 -11.13
N LEU A 365 30.88 2.04 -12.29
CA LEU A 365 29.55 2.68 -12.35
C LEU A 365 28.52 1.81 -11.63
N SER A 366 27.66 2.39 -10.81
CA SER A 366 26.49 1.67 -10.30
C SER A 366 25.47 1.47 -11.39
N VAL A 367 24.61 0.47 -11.18
CA VAL A 367 23.40 0.26 -11.97
C VAL A 367 22.56 1.55 -11.96
N GLU A 368 22.47 2.24 -10.82
CA GLU A 368 21.77 3.51 -10.70
C GLU A 368 22.38 4.64 -11.54
N ARG A 369 23.71 4.79 -11.57
CA ARG A 369 24.37 5.79 -12.42
C ARG A 369 24.14 5.54 -13.90
N GLN A 370 23.93 4.31 -14.32
CA GLN A 370 23.63 3.99 -15.73
C GLN A 370 22.26 4.53 -16.16
N PHE A 371 21.34 4.73 -15.22
CA PHE A 371 20.01 5.29 -15.50
C PHE A 371 19.91 6.80 -15.30
N LEU A 372 20.95 7.43 -14.72
CA LEU A 372 21.00 8.88 -14.64
C LEU A 372 21.40 9.45 -16.00
N ASP A 373 20.58 10.36 -16.53
CA ASP A 373 20.97 11.16 -17.68
C ASP A 373 21.62 12.48 -17.20
N PRO A 374 22.96 12.58 -17.13
CA PRO A 374 23.64 13.79 -16.67
C PRO A 374 23.31 15.02 -17.53
N VAL A 375 22.87 14.84 -18.78
CA VAL A 375 22.46 15.96 -19.64
C VAL A 375 21.24 16.67 -19.06
N SER A 376 20.24 15.91 -18.58
CA SER A 376 19.04 16.47 -17.94
C SER A 376 19.35 17.32 -16.70
N PHE A 377 20.42 17.00 -15.96
CA PHE A 377 20.84 17.77 -14.77
C PHE A 377 21.74 18.97 -15.10
N LEU A 378 22.63 18.84 -16.10
CA LEU A 378 23.73 19.78 -16.31
C LEU A 378 23.51 20.73 -17.50
N ALA A 379 22.68 20.35 -18.47
CA ALA A 379 22.41 21.19 -19.64
C ALA A 379 21.50 22.38 -19.28
N PRO A 380 21.76 23.58 -19.83
CA PRO A 380 20.85 24.71 -19.65
C PRO A 380 19.48 24.38 -20.23
N PHE A 381 18.41 24.90 -19.61
CA PHE A 381 17.09 24.81 -20.23
C PHE A 381 17.06 25.61 -21.54
N ALA A 382 16.25 25.15 -22.48
CA ALA A 382 16.00 25.88 -23.73
C ALA A 382 15.39 27.27 -23.45
N GLU A 383 14.61 27.38 -22.37
CA GLU A 383 14.03 28.63 -21.88
C GLU A 383 14.41 28.81 -20.40
N SER A 384 15.04 29.94 -20.06
CA SER A 384 15.33 30.26 -18.66
C SER A 384 14.02 30.45 -17.88
N LEU A 385 13.93 29.88 -16.68
CA LEU A 385 12.80 30.17 -15.78
C LEU A 385 12.87 31.64 -15.34
N PRO A 386 11.82 32.46 -15.59
CA PRO A 386 11.80 33.85 -15.16
C PRO A 386 11.89 33.95 -13.64
N GLY A 387 12.84 34.74 -13.13
CA GLY A 387 12.95 35.06 -11.71
C GLY A 387 13.64 34.00 -10.83
N HIS A 388 14.20 32.94 -11.42
CA HIS A 388 14.85 31.85 -10.69
C HIS A 388 16.25 31.53 -11.24
N PRO A 389 17.25 32.41 -11.04
CA PRO A 389 18.63 32.13 -11.47
C PRO A 389 19.24 30.90 -10.77
N GLU A 390 18.74 30.52 -9.59
CA GLU A 390 19.20 29.37 -8.81
C GLU A 390 18.86 28.00 -9.44
N GLU A 391 17.98 27.96 -10.44
CA GLU A 391 17.49 26.73 -11.07
C GLU A 391 18.62 25.77 -11.49
N ARG A 392 19.62 26.32 -12.20
CA ARG A 392 20.78 25.57 -12.70
C ARG A 392 21.64 25.02 -11.55
N GLU A 393 21.80 25.80 -10.50
CA GLU A 393 22.55 25.41 -9.30
C GLU A 393 21.83 24.26 -8.57
N VAL A 394 20.51 24.34 -8.41
CA VAL A 394 19.70 23.30 -7.75
C VAL A 394 19.78 21.96 -8.48
N ARG A 395 19.76 21.96 -9.82
CA ARG A 395 19.90 20.71 -10.60
C ARG A 395 21.28 20.08 -10.45
N ARG A 396 22.34 20.89 -10.53
CA ARG A 396 23.72 20.42 -10.28
C ARG A 396 23.89 19.86 -8.87
N ASN A 397 23.39 20.59 -7.87
CA ASN A 397 23.39 20.16 -6.48
C ASN A 397 22.62 18.85 -6.30
N SER A 398 21.50 18.66 -7.01
CA SER A 398 20.75 17.41 -6.99
C SER A 398 21.59 16.24 -7.50
N LEU A 399 22.28 16.39 -8.63
CA LEU A 399 23.15 15.34 -9.18
C LEU A 399 24.33 15.05 -8.24
N SER A 400 24.99 16.08 -7.71
CA SER A 400 26.09 15.92 -6.75
C SER A 400 25.65 15.20 -5.47
N LEU A 401 24.46 15.50 -4.94
CA LEU A 401 23.91 14.83 -3.77
C LEU A 401 23.56 13.36 -4.06
N ILE A 402 23.00 13.06 -5.24
CA ILE A 402 22.75 11.68 -5.66
C ILE A 402 24.08 10.89 -5.70
N LEU A 403 25.11 11.43 -6.36
CA LEU A 403 26.43 10.80 -6.46
C LEU A 403 27.10 10.63 -5.08
N SER A 404 27.00 11.64 -4.23
CA SER A 404 27.52 11.60 -2.85
C SER A 404 26.82 10.53 -2.01
N SER A 405 25.48 10.43 -2.11
CA SER A 405 24.71 9.41 -1.39
C SER A 405 25.13 7.99 -1.80
N GLU A 406 25.39 7.78 -3.08
CA GLU A 406 25.84 6.49 -3.58
C GLU A 406 27.28 6.17 -3.18
N ARG A 407 28.17 7.17 -3.18
CA ARG A 407 29.53 7.03 -2.64
C ARG A 407 29.46 6.56 -1.20
N LEU A 408 28.64 7.19 -0.36
CA LEU A 408 28.43 6.80 1.03
C LEU A 408 27.89 5.37 1.16
N LEU A 409 26.89 5.01 0.34
CA LEU A 409 26.32 3.66 0.31
C LEU A 409 27.39 2.60 -0.01
N ARG A 410 28.26 2.87 -0.98
CA ARG A 410 29.28 1.93 -1.45
C ARG A 410 30.50 1.84 -0.55
N SER A 411 31.09 2.98 -0.16
CA SER A 411 32.38 2.98 0.54
C SER A 411 32.26 2.71 2.03
N LYS A 412 31.11 3.04 2.66
CA LYS A 412 31.00 3.10 4.12
C LYS A 412 29.82 2.32 4.71
N LEU A 413 28.78 2.04 3.93
CA LEU A 413 27.61 1.26 4.39
C LEU A 413 27.61 -0.19 3.89
N GLY A 414 28.39 -0.52 2.85
CA GLY A 414 28.50 -1.88 2.31
C GLY A 414 29.49 -2.82 3.01
N ASN A 415 30.30 -2.30 3.94
CA ASN A 415 31.19 -3.11 4.78
C ASN A 415 30.57 -3.20 6.19
N ASP A 416 30.53 -4.40 6.77
CA ASP A 416 29.98 -4.70 8.11
C ASP A 416 30.64 -3.93 9.28
N ASN A 417 31.58 -3.02 9.01
CA ASN A 417 32.28 -2.22 10.01
C ASN A 417 31.37 -1.15 10.59
N GLN A 418 31.34 -0.97 11.91
CA GLN A 418 30.64 0.13 12.60
C GLN A 418 30.86 1.50 11.94
N LEU A 419 29.79 2.31 11.86
CA LEU A 419 29.84 3.68 11.33
C LEU A 419 30.69 4.48 12.30
N ASP A 420 31.72 5.16 11.81
CA ASP A 420 32.38 6.18 12.61
C ASP A 420 31.48 7.44 12.69
N ASP A 421 31.65 8.20 13.77
CA ASP A 421 30.87 9.42 14.03
C ASP A 421 30.97 10.43 12.87
N LEU A 422 32.10 10.43 12.16
CA LEU A 422 32.35 11.29 10.99
C LEU A 422 31.43 10.92 9.82
N THR A 423 31.21 9.63 9.57
CA THR A 423 30.32 9.18 8.50
C THR A 423 28.88 9.40 8.85
N GLU A 424 28.50 9.22 10.12
CA GLU A 424 27.14 9.53 10.56
C GLU A 424 26.82 11.02 10.38
N ALA A 425 27.77 11.91 10.71
CA ALA A 425 27.65 13.34 10.45
C ALA A 425 27.57 13.66 8.94
N GLU A 426 28.43 13.08 8.11
CA GLU A 426 28.41 13.26 6.64
C GLU A 426 27.07 12.81 6.05
N LEU A 427 26.51 11.71 6.55
CA LEU A 427 25.25 11.15 6.11
C LEU A 427 24.05 12.02 6.51
N ALA A 428 24.03 12.51 7.75
CA ALA A 428 23.01 13.44 8.22
C ALA A 428 23.05 14.76 7.42
N GLU A 429 24.24 15.25 7.11
CA GLU A 429 24.43 16.44 6.28
C GLU A 429 23.89 16.23 4.85
N VAL A 430 24.22 15.11 4.20
CA VAL A 430 23.71 14.78 2.86
C VAL A 430 22.18 14.66 2.86
N MET A 431 21.59 13.99 3.85
CA MET A 431 20.13 13.88 3.96
C MET A 431 19.45 15.24 4.14
N LEU A 432 20.02 16.12 4.96
CA LEU A 432 19.51 17.47 5.17
C LEU A 432 19.57 18.29 3.89
N LYS A 433 20.70 18.26 3.17
CA LYS A 433 20.87 18.96 1.89
C LYS A 433 19.92 18.43 0.81
N MET A 434 19.69 17.11 0.75
CA MET A 434 18.68 16.52 -0.16
C MET A 434 17.27 17.03 0.14
N GLN A 435 16.90 17.15 1.42
CA GLN A 435 15.60 17.70 1.81
C GLN A 435 15.45 19.18 1.44
N GLN A 436 16.47 19.99 1.68
CA GLN A 436 16.48 21.40 1.31
C GLN A 436 16.37 21.56 -0.21
N THR A 437 17.16 20.79 -0.96
CA THR A 437 17.14 20.81 -2.43
C THR A 437 15.77 20.40 -3.00
N ASP A 438 15.13 19.36 -2.44
CA ASP A 438 13.76 18.97 -2.85
C ASP A 438 12.73 20.08 -2.61
N SER A 439 12.84 20.82 -1.49
CA SER A 439 11.94 21.94 -1.23
C SER A 439 12.08 23.07 -2.27
N VAL A 440 13.30 23.35 -2.72
CA VAL A 440 13.54 24.36 -3.78
C VAL A 440 13.05 23.85 -5.13
N LEU A 441 13.29 22.58 -5.47
CA LEU A 441 12.76 21.96 -6.69
C LEU A 441 11.23 22.07 -6.77
N ARG A 442 10.50 21.87 -5.67
CA ARG A 442 9.03 22.04 -5.64
C ARG A 442 8.59 23.47 -5.96
N VAL A 443 9.32 24.47 -5.47
CA VAL A 443 9.06 25.89 -5.79
C VAL A 443 9.30 26.14 -7.28
N LEU A 444 10.42 25.65 -7.83
CA LEU A 444 10.76 25.77 -9.24
C LEU A 444 9.73 25.07 -10.15
N ILE A 445 9.26 23.88 -9.79
CA ILE A 445 8.20 23.16 -10.51
C ILE A 445 6.91 23.97 -10.53
N SER A 446 6.55 24.59 -9.40
CA SER A 446 5.36 25.44 -9.32
C SER A 446 5.50 26.70 -10.18
N ALA A 447 6.68 27.32 -10.20
CA ALA A 447 6.98 28.49 -11.03
C ALA A 447 6.92 28.12 -12.54
N ALA A 448 7.55 27.01 -12.94
CA ALA A 448 7.53 26.51 -14.31
C ALA A 448 6.10 26.18 -14.80
N ARG A 449 5.27 25.58 -13.93
CA ARG A 449 3.84 25.34 -14.22
C ARG A 449 3.07 26.63 -14.44
N SER A 450 3.33 27.64 -13.60
CA SER A 450 2.68 28.95 -13.71
C SER A 450 3.09 29.69 -14.99
N GLY A 451 4.34 29.49 -15.44
CA GLY A 451 4.86 30.00 -16.70
C GLY A 451 4.48 29.19 -17.95
N SER A 452 3.69 28.11 -17.82
CA SER A 452 3.34 27.19 -18.92
C SER A 452 4.55 26.53 -19.63
N GLN A 453 5.68 26.38 -18.94
CA GLN A 453 6.91 25.79 -19.49
C GLN A 453 6.92 24.26 -19.30
N SER A 454 6.13 23.53 -20.10
CA SER A 454 5.93 22.08 -19.93
C SER A 454 7.24 21.29 -19.91
N SER A 455 8.20 21.62 -20.80
CA SER A 455 9.48 20.91 -20.87
C SER A 455 10.32 21.09 -19.60
N ALA A 456 10.32 22.28 -19.00
CA ALA A 456 11.02 22.53 -17.74
C ALA A 456 10.33 21.81 -16.56
N VAL A 457 8.99 21.73 -16.56
CA VAL A 457 8.24 20.97 -15.56
C VAL A 457 8.62 19.50 -15.59
N ASP A 458 8.66 18.89 -16.78
CA ASP A 458 8.98 17.47 -16.94
C ASP A 458 10.42 17.16 -16.49
N GLN A 459 11.38 18.01 -16.86
CA GLN A 459 12.78 17.88 -16.45
C GLN A 459 12.96 18.07 -14.94
N LEU A 460 12.33 19.08 -14.33
CA LEU A 460 12.41 19.30 -12.88
C LEU A 460 11.73 18.17 -12.08
N LEU A 461 10.61 17.63 -12.57
CA LEU A 461 9.96 16.46 -11.96
C LEU A 461 10.84 15.22 -12.05
N HIS A 462 11.48 14.99 -13.20
CA HIS A 462 12.43 13.90 -13.38
C HIS A 462 13.58 14.00 -12.36
N ILE A 463 14.17 15.18 -12.19
CA ILE A 463 15.25 15.44 -11.22
C ILE A 463 14.79 15.25 -9.78
N SER A 464 13.62 15.78 -9.42
CA SER A 464 13.02 15.61 -8.08
C SER A 464 12.78 14.13 -7.75
N ASN A 465 12.29 13.35 -8.72
CA ASN A 465 12.06 11.92 -8.54
C ASN A 465 13.36 11.15 -8.27
N HIS A 466 14.43 11.43 -9.02
CA HIS A 466 15.74 10.80 -8.79
C HIS A 466 16.36 11.20 -7.44
N LEU A 467 16.26 12.47 -7.06
CA LEU A 467 16.73 12.95 -5.76
C LEU A 467 15.98 12.29 -4.61
N LEU A 468 14.65 12.17 -4.72
CA LEU A 468 13.81 11.49 -3.74
C LEU A 468 14.16 10.00 -3.63
N GLN A 469 14.36 9.31 -4.77
CA GLN A 469 14.74 7.90 -4.78
C GLN A 469 16.09 7.67 -4.10
N ALA A 470 17.09 8.51 -4.36
CA ALA A 470 18.40 8.44 -3.71
C ALA A 470 18.28 8.64 -2.19
N ARG A 471 17.49 9.63 -1.76
CA ARG A 471 17.22 9.88 -0.34
C ARG A 471 16.55 8.68 0.34
N LEU A 472 15.54 8.08 -0.29
CA LEU A 472 14.81 6.94 0.27
C LEU A 472 15.71 5.71 0.41
N LYS A 473 16.60 5.45 -0.55
CA LYS A 473 17.61 4.38 -0.46
C LYS A 473 18.57 4.60 0.71
N LEU A 474 19.06 5.83 0.87
CA LEU A 474 19.94 6.19 1.98
C LEU A 474 19.26 5.96 3.33
N GLN A 475 17.99 6.37 3.43
CA GLN A 475 17.17 6.18 4.63
C GLN A 475 16.88 4.70 4.91
N SER A 476 16.59 3.89 3.89
CA SER A 476 16.32 2.45 4.10
C SER A 476 17.54 1.72 4.64
N VAL A 477 18.73 2.05 4.13
CA VAL A 477 19.99 1.43 4.58
C VAL A 477 20.31 1.83 6.03
N LEU A 478 20.07 3.10 6.39
CA LEU A 478 20.19 3.55 7.78
C LEU A 478 19.27 2.79 8.75
N VAL A 479 18.01 2.59 8.34
CA VAL A 479 17.01 1.87 9.15
C VAL A 479 17.38 0.41 9.32
N GLN A 480 17.80 -0.27 8.24
CA GLN A 480 18.28 -1.65 8.29
C GLN A 480 19.46 -1.78 9.25
N ARG A 481 20.40 -0.86 9.18
CA ARG A 481 21.59 -0.89 10.02
C ARG A 481 21.31 -0.61 11.50
N ALA A 482 20.41 0.32 11.79
CA ALA A 482 19.95 0.57 13.16
C ALA A 482 19.25 -0.69 13.75
N ALA A 483 18.52 -1.43 12.92
CA ALA A 483 17.93 -2.71 13.30
C ALA A 483 19.00 -3.79 13.58
N ASP A 484 20.05 -3.88 12.76
CA ASP A 484 21.14 -4.85 12.95
C ASP A 484 21.94 -4.59 14.23
N LEU A 485 22.29 -3.33 14.51
CA LEU A 485 22.95 -2.94 15.78
C LEU A 485 22.08 -3.25 17.01
N THR A 486 20.75 -3.14 16.87
CA THR A 486 19.82 -3.50 17.93
C THR A 486 19.77 -5.01 18.15
N ARG A 487 19.80 -5.79 17.06
CA ARG A 487 19.85 -7.25 17.10
C ARG A 487 21.14 -7.76 17.73
N GLU A 488 22.30 -7.20 17.37
CA GLU A 488 23.61 -7.59 17.91
C GLU A 488 23.68 -7.36 19.44
N LYS A 489 23.14 -6.23 19.92
CA LYS A 489 23.02 -5.93 21.35
C LYS A 489 22.15 -6.96 22.09
N LEU A 490 20.99 -7.31 21.52
CA LEU A 490 20.07 -8.29 22.11
C LEU A 490 20.67 -9.71 22.12
N SER A 491 21.35 -10.13 21.05
CA SER A 491 22.01 -11.44 21.00
C SER A 491 23.19 -11.56 21.96
N SER A 492 23.89 -10.45 22.22
CA SER A 492 24.97 -10.40 23.20
C SER A 492 24.45 -10.51 24.65
N GLU A 493 23.20 -10.16 24.89
CA GLU A 493 22.53 -10.28 26.20
C GLU A 493 21.89 -11.66 26.42
N GLU A 494 21.31 -12.29 25.38
CA GLU A 494 20.62 -13.60 25.50
C GLU A 494 21.57 -14.80 25.72
N ILE A 495 22.83 -14.73 25.29
CA ILE A 495 23.80 -15.84 25.47
C ILE A 495 24.14 -16.09 26.96
N LYS A 496 23.70 -15.25 27.89
CA LYS A 496 23.95 -15.45 29.33
C LYS A 496 22.96 -16.39 30.05
N VAL A 497 21.85 -16.83 29.47
CA VAL A 497 20.84 -17.61 30.24
C VAL A 497 20.08 -18.64 29.38
N GLN A 498 20.53 -19.91 29.35
CA GLN A 498 19.68 -21.13 29.54
C GLN A 498 20.36 -22.47 29.15
N GLU A 499 20.25 -23.47 30.04
CA GLU A 499 20.41 -24.91 29.80
C GLU A 499 19.06 -25.56 29.33
N PRO A 500 19.07 -26.67 28.55
CA PRO A 500 17.85 -27.25 28.00
C PRO A 500 17.33 -28.51 28.74
N ALA A 501 16.00 -28.72 28.69
CA ALA A 501 15.33 -29.96 29.13
C ALA A 501 14.32 -30.49 28.07
N PRO A 502 13.90 -31.78 28.12
CA PRO A 502 13.66 -32.59 26.91
C PRO A 502 12.19 -32.87 26.52
N LYS A 503 12.04 -33.36 25.28
CA LYS A 503 10.80 -33.61 24.50
C LYS A 503 10.07 -34.91 24.88
N ARG A 504 8.73 -34.95 24.70
CA ARG A 504 7.89 -36.16 24.70
C ARG A 504 7.13 -36.34 23.39
N THR A 505 6.99 -37.59 22.96
CA THR A 505 6.36 -38.08 21.73
C THR A 505 4.94 -38.60 21.97
N PHE A 506 4.06 -38.49 20.97
CA PHE A 506 2.74 -39.13 20.93
C PHE A 506 2.61 -39.99 19.68
N SER A 507 1.93 -41.13 19.81
CA SER A 507 1.67 -42.07 18.70
C SER A 507 0.22 -42.55 18.65
N SER A 508 -0.15 -42.89 17.42
CA SER A 508 -1.22 -43.80 16.95
C SER A 508 -2.58 -43.20 16.57
N LEU A 509 -2.86 -43.30 15.26
CA LEU A 509 -4.16 -43.13 14.62
C LEU A 509 -4.24 -44.16 13.48
N ARG A 510 -5.23 -45.06 13.53
CA ARG A 510 -5.45 -46.07 12.47
C ARG A 510 -6.94 -46.41 12.32
N LYS A 511 -7.76 -45.49 11.79
CA LYS A 511 -9.10 -45.76 11.20
C LYS A 511 -9.50 -44.64 10.21
N SER A 512 -9.18 -44.74 8.91
CA SER A 512 -9.61 -43.70 7.93
C SER A 512 -9.90 -44.16 6.50
N LYS A 513 -10.03 -45.45 6.21
CA LYS A 513 -10.27 -45.90 4.81
C LYS A 513 -11.71 -45.79 4.33
N ALA A 514 -12.70 -45.68 5.22
CA ALA A 514 -14.11 -45.56 4.83
C ALA A 514 -14.54 -44.12 4.49
N LEU A 515 -13.84 -43.11 5.04
CA LEU A 515 -14.18 -41.69 4.87
C LEU A 515 -13.67 -41.13 3.52
N ALA A 516 -12.57 -41.68 3.00
CA ALA A 516 -11.99 -41.26 1.73
C ALA A 516 -12.90 -41.56 0.51
N ILE A 517 -13.65 -42.66 0.57
CA ILE A 517 -14.50 -43.08 -0.56
C ILE A 517 -15.75 -42.21 -0.68
N ALA A 518 -16.32 -41.75 0.43
CA ALA A 518 -17.47 -40.85 0.42
C ALA A 518 -17.12 -39.45 -0.11
N ALA A 519 -15.91 -38.97 0.14
CA ALA A 519 -15.46 -37.65 -0.31
C ALA A 519 -15.34 -37.55 -1.85
N VAL A 520 -14.87 -38.61 -2.51
CA VAL A 520 -14.67 -38.63 -3.98
C VAL A 520 -15.99 -38.53 -4.74
N VAL A 521 -17.06 -39.15 -4.22
CA VAL A 521 -18.39 -39.12 -4.87
C VAL A 521 -19.01 -37.73 -4.80
N ILE A 522 -18.83 -37.02 -3.70
CA ILE A 522 -19.38 -35.66 -3.51
C ILE A 522 -18.67 -34.65 -4.44
N ILE A 523 -17.36 -34.80 -4.63
CA ILE A 523 -16.56 -33.92 -5.51
C ILE A 523 -17.02 -34.01 -6.97
N MET A 524 -17.32 -35.22 -7.48
CA MET A 524 -17.78 -35.38 -8.86
C MET A 524 -19.16 -34.75 -9.12
N VAL A 525 -20.08 -34.81 -8.15
CA VAL A 525 -21.42 -34.21 -8.28
C VAL A 525 -21.32 -32.68 -8.27
N CYS A 526 -20.48 -32.10 -7.40
CA CYS A 526 -20.29 -30.65 -7.33
C CYS A 526 -19.62 -30.08 -8.61
N ALA A 527 -18.64 -30.79 -9.18
CA ALA A 527 -17.98 -30.36 -10.41
C ALA A 527 -18.95 -30.26 -11.60
N GLY A 528 -19.90 -31.19 -11.72
CA GLY A 528 -20.92 -31.16 -12.78
C GLY A 528 -21.89 -29.98 -12.68
N VAL A 529 -22.24 -29.55 -11.46
CA VAL A 529 -23.14 -28.41 -11.22
C VAL A 529 -22.43 -27.07 -11.51
N VAL A 530 -21.16 -26.94 -11.11
CA VAL A 530 -20.35 -25.74 -11.38
C VAL A 530 -20.10 -25.57 -12.89
N PHE A 531 -19.81 -26.65 -13.61
CA PHE A 531 -19.54 -26.58 -15.05
C PHE A 531 -20.77 -26.09 -15.85
N LYS A 532 -21.98 -26.51 -15.46
CA LYS A 532 -23.23 -26.06 -16.09
C LYS A 532 -23.53 -24.59 -15.78
N ALA A 533 -23.34 -24.16 -14.53
CA ALA A 533 -23.56 -22.76 -14.13
C ALA A 533 -22.53 -21.79 -14.74
N PHE A 534 -21.32 -22.26 -15.06
CA PHE A 534 -20.28 -21.49 -15.73
C PHE A 534 -20.63 -21.23 -17.21
N ASN A 535 -21.15 -22.25 -17.91
CA ASN A 535 -21.52 -22.13 -19.32
C ASN A 535 -22.73 -21.21 -19.55
N ASP A 536 -23.68 -21.18 -18.61
CA ASP A 536 -24.88 -20.33 -18.72
C ASP A 536 -24.59 -18.83 -18.40
N ARG A 537 -23.41 -18.50 -17.84
CA ARG A 537 -23.06 -17.13 -17.38
C ARG A 537 -22.03 -16.41 -18.23
N SER A 538 -21.28 -17.09 -19.11
CA SER A 538 -20.34 -16.41 -20.02
C SER A 538 -21.05 -15.43 -20.95
N ASP A 539 -22.32 -15.66 -21.24
CA ASP A 539 -23.10 -14.86 -22.19
C ASP A 539 -23.62 -13.54 -21.59
N ALA A 540 -23.59 -13.38 -20.26
CA ALA A 540 -24.18 -12.24 -19.56
C ALA A 540 -23.19 -11.18 -19.05
N ALA A 541 -21.87 -11.45 -19.03
CA ALA A 541 -20.88 -10.63 -18.33
C ALA A 541 -20.19 -9.54 -19.18
N THR A 542 -20.67 -9.23 -20.39
CA THR A 542 -20.00 -8.33 -21.35
C THR A 542 -20.34 -6.84 -21.22
N SER A 543 -21.13 -6.38 -20.24
CA SER A 543 -21.77 -5.04 -20.31
C SER A 543 -21.11 -3.88 -19.55
N LEU A 544 -19.94 -4.03 -18.91
CA LEU A 544 -19.30 -2.94 -18.12
C LEU A 544 -17.79 -2.79 -18.38
N ARG A 545 -17.38 -2.82 -19.65
CA ARG A 545 -16.05 -2.33 -20.07
C ARG A 545 -16.18 -0.94 -20.65
N ASP A 546 -15.10 -0.17 -20.53
CA ASP A 546 -14.90 1.12 -21.19
C ASP A 546 -15.48 1.05 -22.62
N LYS A 547 -16.51 1.84 -22.94
CA LYS A 547 -17.35 1.66 -24.16
C LYS A 547 -16.55 1.65 -25.47
N GLU A 548 -15.30 2.09 -25.43
CA GLU A 548 -14.39 2.17 -26.56
C GLU A 548 -13.44 0.96 -26.71
N VAL A 549 -13.37 0.04 -25.74
CA VAL A 549 -12.48 -1.13 -25.78
C VAL A 549 -13.29 -2.41 -26.02
N GLN A 550 -13.19 -2.95 -27.23
CA GLN A 550 -13.81 -4.23 -27.58
C GLN A 550 -12.77 -5.34 -27.50
N MET A 551 -13.10 -6.42 -26.80
CA MET A 551 -12.28 -7.64 -26.83
C MET A 551 -12.61 -8.41 -28.09
N LEU A 552 -11.58 -8.79 -28.84
CA LEU A 552 -11.73 -9.67 -29.99
C LEU A 552 -11.52 -11.12 -29.53
N ASN A 553 -12.33 -12.03 -30.03
CA ASN A 553 -12.11 -13.45 -29.85
C ASN A 553 -10.91 -13.86 -30.71
N VAL A 554 -9.81 -14.27 -30.06
CA VAL A 554 -8.54 -14.60 -30.72
C VAL A 554 -8.69 -15.71 -31.76
N LYS A 555 -9.66 -16.62 -31.57
CA LYS A 555 -9.93 -17.72 -32.52
C LYS A 555 -10.46 -17.24 -33.88
N ASP A 556 -10.99 -16.03 -33.94
CA ASP A 556 -11.56 -15.45 -35.16
C ASP A 556 -10.53 -14.57 -35.90
N LEU A 557 -9.31 -14.41 -35.34
CA LEU A 557 -8.24 -13.59 -35.90
C LEU A 557 -7.27 -14.43 -36.75
N PRO A 558 -6.69 -13.85 -37.81
CA PRO A 558 -5.55 -14.45 -38.49
C PRO A 558 -4.38 -14.62 -37.52
N GLY A 559 -3.65 -15.74 -37.63
CA GLY A 559 -2.54 -16.04 -36.74
C GLY A 559 -2.94 -16.30 -35.29
N SER A 560 -4.15 -16.83 -35.05
CA SER A 560 -4.71 -17.06 -33.70
C SER A 560 -3.77 -17.81 -32.75
N GLU A 561 -2.93 -18.71 -33.28
CA GLU A 561 -1.93 -19.49 -32.56
C GLU A 561 -0.71 -18.66 -32.10
N MET A 562 -0.49 -17.49 -32.72
CA MET A 562 0.55 -16.54 -32.38
C MET A 562 0.05 -15.45 -31.43
N LEU A 563 -1.23 -15.44 -31.08
CA LEU A 563 -1.84 -14.46 -30.19
C LEU A 563 -2.37 -15.13 -28.92
N VAL A 564 -2.19 -14.46 -27.78
CA VAL A 564 -2.77 -14.85 -26.49
C VAL A 564 -4.05 -14.06 -26.25
N ASN A 565 -4.07 -12.80 -26.66
CA ASN A 565 -5.19 -11.89 -26.44
C ASN A 565 -5.19 -10.79 -27.51
N ALA A 566 -6.36 -10.25 -27.85
CA ALA A 566 -6.50 -9.12 -28.76
C ALA A 566 -7.63 -8.20 -28.33
N ARG A 567 -7.39 -6.89 -28.43
CA ARG A 567 -8.35 -5.84 -28.10
C ARG A 567 -8.27 -4.71 -29.12
N THR A 568 -9.39 -4.08 -29.40
CA THR A 568 -9.46 -2.90 -30.25
C THR A 568 -9.87 -1.69 -29.43
N ARG A 569 -9.25 -0.55 -29.73
CA ARG A 569 -9.63 0.77 -29.20
C ARG A 569 -9.53 1.79 -30.33
N ARG A 570 -10.68 2.31 -30.75
CA ARG A 570 -10.79 3.25 -31.90
C ARG A 570 -10.16 2.64 -33.16
N ASP A 571 -9.10 3.23 -33.68
CA ASP A 571 -8.39 2.82 -34.88
C ASP A 571 -7.16 1.94 -34.60
N LEU A 572 -6.96 1.53 -33.35
CA LEU A 572 -5.84 0.69 -32.92
C LEU A 572 -6.29 -0.71 -32.51
N LEU A 573 -5.69 -1.73 -33.11
CA LEU A 573 -5.76 -3.12 -32.65
C LEU A 573 -4.48 -3.47 -31.89
N VAL A 574 -4.62 -3.88 -30.64
CA VAL A 574 -3.50 -4.32 -29.80
C VAL A 574 -3.61 -5.83 -29.57
N GLY A 575 -2.63 -6.59 -30.05
CA GLY A 575 -2.49 -8.03 -29.83
C GLY A 575 -1.35 -8.36 -28.88
N VAL A 576 -1.55 -9.31 -27.98
CA VAL A 576 -0.50 -9.87 -27.12
C VAL A 576 0.00 -11.15 -27.77
N VAL A 577 1.30 -11.23 -28.07
CA VAL A 577 1.87 -12.36 -28.83
C VAL A 577 2.22 -13.55 -27.93
N SER A 578 2.09 -14.77 -28.48
CA SER A 578 2.44 -16.02 -27.82
C SER A 578 3.93 -16.37 -28.00
N LYS A 579 4.42 -17.39 -27.28
CA LYS A 579 5.80 -17.88 -27.46
C LYS A 579 6.10 -18.33 -28.89
N LYS A 580 5.08 -18.71 -29.68
CA LYS A 580 5.24 -19.09 -31.09
C LYS A 580 5.69 -17.92 -31.96
N TRP A 581 5.30 -16.70 -31.63
CA TRP A 581 5.75 -15.49 -32.33
C TRP A 581 7.28 -15.36 -32.32
N LYS A 582 7.93 -15.61 -31.18
CA LYS A 582 9.39 -15.55 -31.04
C LYS A 582 10.13 -16.63 -31.84
N ILE A 583 9.44 -17.72 -32.19
CA ILE A 583 10.01 -18.85 -32.95
C ILE A 583 9.70 -18.70 -34.45
N ALA A 584 8.63 -17.98 -34.81
CA ALA A 584 8.26 -17.69 -36.19
C ALA A 584 9.36 -16.91 -36.91
N THR A 585 9.52 -17.20 -38.20
CA THR A 585 10.44 -16.48 -39.09
C THR A 585 9.98 -15.05 -39.32
N GLU A 586 10.90 -14.16 -39.71
CA GLU A 586 10.58 -12.75 -39.98
C GLU A 586 9.48 -12.61 -41.05
N GLY A 587 9.53 -13.43 -42.11
CA GLY A 587 8.51 -13.44 -43.16
C GLY A 587 7.11 -13.85 -42.66
N GLU A 588 7.03 -14.85 -41.78
CA GLU A 588 5.76 -15.27 -41.16
C GLU A 588 5.20 -14.16 -40.26
N ARG A 589 6.05 -13.47 -39.48
CA ARG A 589 5.64 -12.34 -38.63
C ARG A 589 5.13 -11.16 -39.45
N GLU A 590 5.80 -10.84 -40.55
CA GLU A 590 5.33 -9.79 -41.46
C GLU A 590 3.98 -10.14 -42.10
N GLU A 591 3.81 -11.38 -42.54
CA GLU A 591 2.57 -11.85 -43.17
C GLU A 591 1.40 -11.77 -42.18
N GLU A 592 1.61 -12.18 -40.94
CA GLU A 592 0.59 -12.11 -39.89
C GLU A 592 0.22 -10.67 -39.49
N LEU A 593 1.20 -9.77 -39.37
CA LEU A 593 0.91 -8.34 -39.14
C LEU A 593 0.10 -7.73 -40.29
N LYS A 594 0.43 -8.07 -41.54
CA LYS A 594 -0.34 -7.63 -42.72
C LYS A 594 -1.74 -8.25 -42.73
N ALA A 595 -1.88 -9.51 -42.30
CA ALA A 595 -3.17 -10.20 -42.22
C ALA A 595 -4.07 -9.56 -41.15
N LEU A 596 -3.53 -9.28 -39.96
CA LEU A 596 -4.24 -8.58 -38.88
C LEU A 596 -4.66 -7.16 -39.30
N LEU A 597 -3.81 -6.44 -40.03
CA LEU A 597 -4.16 -5.10 -40.54
C LEU A 597 -5.29 -5.19 -41.60
N ARG A 598 -5.23 -6.16 -42.52
CA ARG A 598 -6.31 -6.40 -43.51
C ARG A 598 -7.62 -6.78 -42.83
N PHE A 599 -7.56 -7.59 -41.77
CA PHE A 599 -8.72 -7.96 -40.96
C PHE A 599 -9.30 -6.77 -40.20
N GLY A 600 -8.44 -5.87 -39.69
CA GLY A 600 -8.83 -4.68 -38.96
C GLY A 600 -9.48 -3.58 -39.80
N LYS A 601 -9.14 -3.47 -41.10
CA LYS A 601 -9.64 -2.39 -41.97
C LYS A 601 -11.17 -2.27 -42.04
N PRO A 602 -11.95 -3.35 -42.25
CA PRO A 602 -13.42 -3.28 -42.26
C PRO A 602 -14.04 -2.81 -40.93
N ILE A 603 -13.34 -3.00 -39.81
CA ILE A 603 -13.79 -2.60 -38.47
C ILE A 603 -13.21 -1.24 -38.03
N GLY A 604 -12.57 -0.49 -38.94
CA GLY A 604 -12.07 0.87 -38.69
C GLY A 604 -10.67 0.95 -38.05
N VAL A 605 -9.92 -0.16 -38.03
CA VAL A 605 -8.54 -0.18 -37.52
C VAL A 605 -7.58 0.32 -38.61
N SER A 606 -6.80 1.35 -38.29
CA SER A 606 -5.73 1.93 -39.11
C SER A 606 -4.35 1.38 -38.73
N THR A 607 -4.19 0.92 -37.48
CA THR A 607 -2.92 0.53 -36.89
C THR A 607 -3.06 -0.76 -36.09
N VAL A 608 -2.13 -1.69 -36.29
CA VAL A 608 -1.96 -2.90 -35.48
C VAL A 608 -0.67 -2.77 -34.68
N LEU A 609 -0.74 -3.03 -33.38
CA LEU A 609 0.39 -3.06 -32.46
C LEU A 609 0.43 -4.43 -31.77
N LEU A 610 1.55 -5.12 -31.90
CA LEU A 610 1.80 -6.39 -31.21
C LEU A 610 2.79 -6.16 -30.08
N VAL A 611 2.43 -6.62 -28.89
CA VAL A 611 3.26 -6.54 -27.67
C VAL A 611 3.45 -7.92 -27.08
N ASP A 612 4.54 -8.13 -26.33
CA ASP A 612 4.69 -9.35 -25.54
C ASP A 612 4.06 -9.22 -24.15
N ASN A 613 4.21 -10.25 -23.32
CA ASN A 613 3.65 -10.28 -21.96
C ASN A 613 4.29 -9.25 -21.01
N SER A 614 5.46 -8.72 -21.34
CA SER A 614 6.14 -7.64 -20.61
C SER A 614 5.67 -6.26 -21.05
N GLY A 615 4.92 -6.17 -22.15
CA GLY A 615 4.48 -4.93 -22.76
C GLY A 615 5.46 -4.37 -23.79
N ASP A 616 6.54 -5.09 -24.10
CA ASP A 616 7.52 -4.68 -25.11
C ASP A 616 6.91 -4.82 -26.50
N GLN A 617 7.15 -3.83 -27.36
CA GLN A 617 6.66 -3.83 -28.73
C GLN A 617 7.40 -4.89 -29.55
N MET A 618 6.66 -5.82 -30.13
CA MET A 618 7.18 -6.92 -30.96
C MET A 618 7.00 -6.66 -32.46
N GLY A 619 6.10 -5.74 -32.80
CA GLY A 619 5.89 -5.30 -34.18
C GLY A 619 4.68 -4.40 -34.30
N SER A 620 4.63 -3.62 -35.36
CA SER A 620 3.49 -2.78 -35.69
C SER A 620 3.30 -2.66 -37.19
N ALA A 621 2.05 -2.49 -37.61
CA ALA A 621 1.69 -2.30 -39.00
C ALA A 621 0.62 -1.23 -39.13
N SER A 622 0.78 -0.37 -40.12
CA SER A 622 -0.14 0.68 -40.54
C SER A 622 -0.16 0.72 -42.07
N ASP A 623 -1.02 1.54 -42.67
CA ASP A 623 -1.10 1.67 -44.14
C ASP A 623 0.20 2.13 -44.80
N SER A 624 1.05 2.86 -44.09
CA SER A 624 2.30 3.42 -44.61
C SER A 624 3.56 2.75 -44.06
N HIS A 625 3.49 2.07 -42.92
CA HIS A 625 4.67 1.55 -42.23
C HIS A 625 4.42 0.17 -41.63
N LEU A 626 5.41 -0.71 -41.80
CA LEU A 626 5.51 -1.99 -41.09
C LEU A 626 6.87 -2.03 -40.42
N THR A 627 6.89 -2.32 -39.12
CA THR A 627 8.10 -2.44 -38.31
C THR A 627 8.03 -3.70 -37.46
N LEU A 628 9.09 -4.49 -37.49
CA LEU A 628 9.31 -5.64 -36.61
C LEU A 628 10.41 -5.29 -35.60
N HIS A 629 10.28 -5.80 -34.38
CA HIS A 629 11.23 -5.58 -33.28
C HIS A 629 11.80 -6.90 -32.74
#